data_AF-A0A645HBH4-F1
#
_entry.id   AF-A0A645HBH4-F1
#
_cell.length_a   1.000
_cell.length_b   1.000
_cell.length_c   1.000
_cell.angle_alpha   90.00
_cell.angle_beta   90.00
_cell.angle_gamma   90.00
#
_symmetry.space_group_name_H-M   'P 1'
#
loop_
_entity.id
_entity.type
_entity.pdbx_description
1 polymer ?
#
loop_
_entity_poly.entity_id
_entity_poly.type
_entity_poly.pdbx_seq_one_letter_code
_entity_poly.pdbx_strand_id
1 'polypeptide(L)'
;MVFPLSVPGVVSGVSMTFMPAVTTFIISRLLGGGGNALIGDLIENQFKTANNWGFGSAMSVILMLLILVAMNIMRKYEGESREGSVLM
;
A
#
# COMPACT_ATOMS: atom_id res chain seq x y z
N MET A 1 -18.43 31.52 4.85
CA MET A 1 -17.15 32.21 5.15
C MET A 1 -16.04 31.22 5.53
N VAL A 2 -15.89 30.11 4.79
CA VAL A 2 -14.87 29.07 5.10
C VAL A 2 -13.90 28.87 3.91
N PHE A 3 -14.30 29.30 2.71
CA PHE A 3 -13.56 29.04 1.48
C PHE A 3 -12.13 29.59 1.44
N PRO A 4 -11.81 30.83 1.88
CA PRO A 4 -10.43 31.35 1.80
C PRO A 4 -9.53 30.93 2.97
N LEU A 5 -10.10 30.53 4.11
CA LEU A 5 -9.35 30.10 5.30
C LEU A 5 -8.93 28.61 5.25
N SER A 6 -9.65 27.79 4.48
CA SER A 6 -9.27 26.38 4.26
C SER A 6 -8.17 26.19 3.20
N VAL A 7 -7.94 27.17 2.32
CA VAL A 7 -6.89 27.14 1.28
C VAL A 7 -5.49 26.83 1.85
N PRO A 8 -5.00 27.49 2.91
CA PRO A 8 -3.69 27.15 3.48
C PRO A 8 -3.62 25.73 4.06
N GLY A 9 -4.72 25.21 4.61
CA GLY A 9 -4.79 23.84 5.13
C GLY A 9 -4.74 22.78 4.03
N VAL A 10 -5.42 23.03 2.91
CA VAL A 10 -5.39 22.14 1.72
C VAL A 10 -3.98 22.07 1.15
N VAL A 11 -3.28 23.19 1.03
CA VAL A 11 -1.90 23.24 0.51
C VAL A 11 -0.94 22.47 1.43
N SER A 12 -1.11 22.56 2.75
CA SER A 12 -0.32 21.81 3.73
C SER A 12 -0.58 20.30 3.64
N GLY A 13 -1.86 19.89 3.57
CA GLY A 13 -2.23 18.47 3.45
C GLY A 13 -1.78 17.83 2.13
N VAL A 14 -1.84 18.56 1.02
CA VAL A 14 -1.30 18.10 -0.27
C VAL A 14 0.21 17.89 -0.18
N SER A 15 0.95 18.78 0.48
CA SER A 15 2.40 18.64 0.65
C SER A 15 2.76 17.46 1.57
N MET A 16 1.99 17.25 2.65
CA MET A 16 2.19 16.14 3.60
C MET A 16 1.99 14.75 2.95
N THR A 17 1.08 14.65 1.97
CA THR A 17 0.81 13.39 1.25
C THR A 17 1.69 13.21 0.01
N PHE A 18 2.19 14.30 -0.58
CA PHE A 18 3.04 14.26 -1.77
C PHE A 18 4.38 13.53 -1.52
N MET A 19 5.03 13.82 -0.39
CA MET A 19 6.31 13.20 -0.04
C MET A 19 6.26 11.66 0.07
N PRO A 20 5.33 11.05 0.84
CA PRO A 20 5.21 9.59 0.90
C PRO A 20 4.73 8.99 -0.42
N ALA A 21 3.90 9.69 -1.20
CA ALA A 21 3.42 9.20 -2.49
C ALA A 21 4.55 9.04 -3.52
N VAL A 22 5.42 10.06 -3.66
CA VAL A 22 6.59 10.01 -4.55
C VAL A 22 7.55 8.90 -4.11
N THR A 23 7.79 8.80 -2.80
CA THR A 23 8.71 7.81 -2.22
C THR A 23 8.19 6.38 -2.43
N THR A 24 6.90 6.13 -2.20
CA THR A 24 6.29 4.79 -2.37
C THR A 24 6.25 4.36 -3.84
N PHE A 25 6.01 5.29 -4.75
CA PHE A 25 6.05 5.03 -6.19
C PHE A 25 7.46 4.65 -6.66
N ILE A 26 8.48 5.39 -6.21
CA ILE A 26 9.88 5.10 -6.53
C ILE A 26 10.31 3.77 -5.89
N ILE A 27 9.98 3.52 -4.61
CA ILE A 27 10.28 2.25 -3.94
C ILE A 27 9.66 1.09 -4.72
N SER A 28 8.37 1.16 -5.06
CA SER A 28 7.70 0.09 -5.82
C SER A 28 8.32 -0.13 -7.21
N ARG A 29 8.70 0.96 -7.88
CA ARG A 29 9.37 0.90 -9.19
C ARG A 29 10.80 0.38 -9.11
N LEU A 30 11.50 0.58 -7.98
CA LEU A 30 12.83 0.03 -7.73
C LEU A 30 12.76 -1.43 -7.25
N LEU A 31 11.73 -1.78 -6.46
CA LEU A 31 11.49 -3.15 -5.97
C LEU A 31 11.01 -4.09 -7.09
N GLY A 32 10.22 -3.60 -8.04
CA GLY A 32 9.84 -4.30 -9.28
C GLY A 32 10.73 -3.95 -10.50
N GLY A 33 11.61 -2.98 -10.35
CA GLY A 33 12.76 -2.69 -11.22
C GLY A 33 12.56 -2.79 -12.73
N GLY A 34 11.47 -2.31 -13.35
CA GLY A 34 11.33 -2.27 -14.82
C GLY A 34 11.64 -3.58 -15.59
N GLY A 35 11.69 -4.71 -14.88
CA GLY A 35 12.38 -5.94 -15.30
C GLY A 35 12.37 -7.06 -14.26
N ASN A 36 11.98 -6.79 -13.00
CA ASN A 36 11.74 -7.83 -11.99
C ASN A 36 10.25 -7.97 -11.74
N ALA A 37 9.67 -9.07 -12.21
CA ALA A 37 8.27 -9.40 -11.99
C ALA A 37 7.98 -9.39 -10.48
N LEU A 38 7.10 -8.47 -10.05
CA LEU A 38 6.57 -8.45 -8.70
C LEU A 38 5.74 -9.72 -8.47
N ILE A 39 5.47 -10.04 -7.20
CA ILE A 39 4.61 -11.18 -6.86
C ILE A 39 3.24 -11.10 -7.57
N GLY A 40 2.75 -9.88 -7.82
CA GLY A 40 1.55 -9.61 -8.60
C GLY A 40 1.71 -9.97 -10.08
N ASP A 41 2.84 -9.65 -10.69
CA ASP A 41 3.15 -10.02 -12.09
C ASP A 41 3.28 -11.55 -12.25
N LEU A 42 3.79 -12.24 -11.22
CA LEU A 42 3.85 -13.70 -11.21
C LEU A 42 2.47 -14.35 -11.09
N ILE A 43 1.60 -13.82 -10.23
CA ILE A 43 0.22 -14.27 -10.12
C ILE A 43 -0.50 -14.04 -11.44
N GLU A 44 -0.37 -12.86 -12.03
CA GLU A 44 -0.97 -12.52 -13.32
C GLU A 44 -0.49 -13.45 -14.45
N ASN A 45 0.81 -13.73 -14.52
CA ASN A 45 1.37 -14.66 -15.49
C ASN A 45 0.82 -16.09 -15.31
N GLN A 46 0.54 -16.54 -14.08
CA GLN A 46 -0.06 -17.86 -13.88
C GLN A 46 -1.55 -17.93 -14.27
N PHE A 47 -2.27 -16.81 -14.17
CA PHE A 47 -3.64 -16.71 -14.69
C PHE A 47 -3.68 -16.61 -16.22
N LYS A 48 -2.86 -15.74 -16.82
CA LYS A 48 -2.92 -15.40 -18.25
C LYS A 48 -2.03 -16.28 -19.14
N THR A 49 -0.78 -16.51 -18.74
CA THR A 49 0.24 -17.18 -19.58
C THR A 49 0.18 -18.70 -19.41
N ALA A 50 -0.01 -19.19 -18.19
CA ALA A 50 -0.12 -20.62 -17.91
C ALA A 50 -1.55 -21.19 -18.05
N ASN A 51 -2.58 -20.33 -18.21
CA ASN A 51 -4.00 -20.71 -18.23
C ASN A 51 -4.42 -21.62 -17.06
N ASN A 52 -3.73 -21.51 -15.91
CA ASN A 52 -3.96 -22.35 -14.75
C ASN A 52 -4.67 -21.54 -13.66
N TRP A 53 -5.96 -21.36 -13.88
CA TRP A 53 -6.88 -20.57 -13.05
C TRP A 53 -6.90 -21.05 -11.58
N GLY A 54 -6.68 -22.36 -11.35
CA GLY A 54 -6.62 -22.93 -10.01
C GLY A 54 -5.35 -22.54 -9.25
N PHE A 55 -4.19 -22.63 -9.90
CA PHE A 55 -2.91 -22.28 -9.29
C PHE A 55 -2.79 -20.76 -9.04
N GLY A 56 -3.24 -19.95 -9.99
CA GLY A 56 -3.32 -18.50 -9.80
C GLY A 56 -4.20 -18.12 -8.60
N SER A 57 -5.37 -18.74 -8.47
CA SER A 57 -6.31 -18.46 -7.38
C SER A 57 -5.74 -18.83 -6.01
N ALA A 58 -5.05 -19.97 -5.91
CA ALA A 58 -4.38 -20.37 -4.67
C ALA A 58 -3.31 -19.35 -4.24
N MET A 59 -2.48 -18.87 -5.17
CA MET A 59 -1.45 -17.88 -4.85
C MET A 59 -2.04 -16.53 -4.42
N SER A 60 -3.14 -16.09 -5.04
CA SER A 60 -3.86 -14.89 -4.61
C SER A 60 -4.43 -15.00 -3.20
N VAL A 61 -5.04 -16.14 -2.86
CA VAL A 61 -5.61 -16.38 -1.52
C VAL A 61 -4.52 -16.42 -0.45
N ILE A 62 -3.38 -17.04 -0.76
CA ILE A 62 -2.22 -17.07 0.15
C ILE A 62 -1.68 -15.66 0.39
N LEU A 63 -1.52 -14.86 -0.67
CA LEU A 63 -1.07 -13.48 -0.55
C LEU A 63 -2.05 -12.62 0.27
N MET A 64 -3.36 -12.82 0.05
CA MET A 64 -4.41 -12.16 0.83
C MET A 64 -4.31 -12.49 2.32
N LEU A 65 -4.14 -13.77 2.67
CA LEU A 65 -3.95 -14.18 4.06
C LEU A 65 -2.71 -13.56 4.69
N LEU A 66 -1.59 -13.53 3.96
CA LEU A 66 -0.36 -12.88 4.41
C LEU A 66 -0.57 -11.40 4.71
N ILE A 67 -1.26 -10.67 3.82
CA ILE A 67 -1.57 -9.25 4.03
C ILE A 67 -2.48 -9.07 5.24
N LEU A 68 -3.52 -9.89 5.39
CA LEU A 68 -4.42 -9.80 6.54
C LEU A 68 -3.71 -10.07 7.86
N VAL A 69 -2.80 -11.05 7.90
CA VAL A 69 -1.98 -11.34 9.08
C VAL A 69 -1.03 -10.18 9.36
N ALA A 70 -0.32 -9.68 8.34
CA ALA A 70 0.58 -8.54 8.47
C ALA A 70 -0.16 -7.29 8.96
N MET A 71 -1.35 -7.01 8.42
CA MET A 71 -2.21 -5.91 8.87
C MET A 71 -2.72 -6.11 10.29
N ASN A 72 -3.10 -7.33 10.68
CA ASN A 72 -3.54 -7.60 12.05
C ASN A 72 -2.39 -7.36 13.05
N ILE A 73 -1.19 -7.80 12.69
CA ILE A 73 0.05 -7.59 13.44
C ILE A 73 0.38 -6.09 13.51
N MET A 74 0.43 -5.39 12.37
CA MET A 74 0.66 -3.94 12.33
C MET A 74 -0.39 -3.19 13.15
N ARG A 75 -1.68 -3.53 13.03
CA ARG A 75 -2.74 -2.92 13.84
C ARG A 75 -2.54 -3.13 15.35
N LYS A 76 -1.93 -4.24 15.76
CA LYS A 76 -1.58 -4.48 17.16
C LYS A 76 -0.42 -3.59 17.63
N TYR A 77 0.55 -3.30 16.78
CA TYR A 77 1.66 -2.38 17.07
C TYR A 77 1.28 -0.90 16.93
N GLU A 78 0.46 -0.57 15.94
CA GLU A 78 -0.05 0.77 15.63
C GLU A 78 -1.18 1.18 16.59
N GLY A 79 -1.75 0.22 17.33
CA GLY A 79 -2.62 0.45 18.47
C GLY A 79 -1.95 1.21 19.63
N GLU A 80 -0.62 1.23 19.69
CA GLU A 80 0.14 1.98 20.71
C GLU A 80 0.48 3.42 20.24
N SER A 81 0.59 3.65 18.92
CA SER A 81 0.99 4.97 18.39
C SER A 81 -0.17 5.94 18.16
N ARG A 82 -1.42 5.52 18.37
CA ARG A 82 -2.61 6.41 18.36
C ARG A 82 -2.90 7.09 19.71
N GLU A 83 -2.37 6.59 20.83
CA GLU A 83 -2.48 7.30 22.12
C GLU A 83 -1.56 8.52 22.21
N GLY A 84 -0.42 8.51 21.50
CA GLY A 84 0.55 9.63 21.52
C GLY A 84 0.17 10.88 20.71
N SER A 85 -0.82 10.79 19.81
CA SER A 85 -1.31 11.95 19.02
C SER A 85 -2.64 12.51 19.54
N VAL A 86 -3.27 11.86 20.52
CA VAL A 86 -4.51 12.33 21.17
C VAL A 86 -4.20 13.11 22.46
N LEU A 87 -2.97 13.04 22.95
CA LEU A 87 -2.51 13.69 24.18
C LEU A 87 -1.64 14.95 23.94
N MET A 88 -1.52 15.44 22.69
CA MET A 88 -0.78 16.66 22.36
C MET A 88 -1.69 17.73 21.74
#